data_AF-A0AAJ6IRK4-F1
#
_entry.id   AF-A0AAJ6IRK4-F1
#
_cell.length_a   1.000
_cell.length_b   1.000
_cell.length_c   1.000
_cell.angle_alpha   90.00
_cell.angle_beta   90.00
_cell.angle_gamma   90.00
#
_symmetry.space_group_name_H-M   'P 1'
#
loop_
_entity.id
_entity.type
_entity.pdbx_description
1 polymer ?
#
loop_
_entity_poly.entity_id
_entity_poly.type
_entity_poly.pdbx_seq_one_letter_code
_entity_poly.pdbx_strand_id
1 'polypeptide(L)'
;MSNIDKRALRKAAEQAGADEWCAFIDTKSKTYSVHTPGDNRCGDVVKWAGFDGQQRAAAKVKFISAANPATVLALLDELESMSVQIANLTAERDALREGEMGDAKHSNTRAAADIYFQLVEECEIPAGGSLVEYVSELRERAAMLHGADGNSPVIPDGWVMVPVDMSPEMTRSVQVNSELGAYSAANLTGAYSLFREFWDVAVTAALQQQVNT
;
A
#
# COMPACT_ATOMS: atom_id res chain seq x y z
N MET A 1 26.35 14.06 -16.21
CA MET A 1 25.89 15.39 -15.76
C MET A 1 26.94 16.41 -16.14
N SER A 2 26.54 17.53 -16.75
CA SER A 2 27.44 18.63 -17.10
C SER A 2 28.04 19.22 -15.83
N ASN A 3 29.36 19.23 -15.69
CA ASN A 3 30.05 19.81 -14.53
C ASN A 3 30.13 21.34 -14.68
N ILE A 4 28.98 22.01 -14.68
CA ILE A 4 28.90 23.47 -14.78
C ILE A 4 29.07 24.04 -13.37
N ASP A 5 30.10 24.87 -13.18
CA ASP A 5 30.26 25.64 -11.96
C ASP A 5 29.25 26.79 -11.93
N LYS A 6 28.10 26.55 -11.29
CA LYS A 6 27.01 27.52 -11.15
C LYS A 6 27.42 28.77 -10.38
N ARG A 7 28.36 28.65 -9.42
CA ARG A 7 28.84 29.80 -8.62
C ARG A 7 29.73 30.70 -9.45
N ALA A 8 30.65 30.09 -10.21
CA ALA A 8 31.47 30.85 -11.16
C ALA A 8 30.59 31.54 -12.22
N LEU A 9 29.55 30.86 -12.71
CA LEU A 9 28.61 31.44 -13.67
C LEU A 9 27.80 32.61 -13.08
N ARG A 10 27.28 32.48 -11.84
CA ARG A 10 26.61 33.60 -11.15
C ARG A 10 27.53 34.80 -10.99
N LYS A 11 28.76 34.60 -10.50
CA LYS A 11 29.73 35.68 -10.33
C LYS A 11 30.07 36.36 -11.66
N ALA A 12 30.21 35.58 -12.73
CA ALA A 12 30.46 36.13 -14.06
C ALA A 12 29.26 36.96 -14.56
N ALA A 13 28.03 36.50 -14.33
CA ALA A 13 26.82 37.23 -14.70
C ALA A 13 26.66 38.53 -13.88
N GLU A 14 26.88 38.50 -12.56
CA GLU A 14 26.87 39.70 -11.71
C GLU A 14 27.91 40.74 -12.14
N GLN A 15 29.12 40.29 -12.49
CA GLN A 15 30.19 41.17 -13.00
C GLN A 15 29.88 41.75 -14.38
N ALA A 16 29.16 41.02 -15.22
CA ALA A 16 28.77 41.46 -16.56
C ALA A 16 27.66 42.52 -16.56
N GLY A 17 26.95 42.69 -15.43
CA GLY A 17 25.90 43.69 -15.27
C GLY A 17 24.55 43.24 -15.83
N ALA A 18 23.46 43.69 -15.20
CA ALA A 18 22.09 43.28 -15.54
C ALA A 18 21.45 44.11 -16.67
N ASP A 19 22.23 44.94 -17.36
CA ASP A 19 21.72 45.78 -18.43
C ASP A 19 21.12 44.93 -19.56
N GLU A 20 20.11 45.48 -20.25
CA GLU A 20 19.48 44.80 -21.36
C GLU A 20 20.50 44.65 -22.51
N TRP A 21 20.65 43.44 -23.03
CA TRP A 21 21.55 43.16 -24.15
C TRP A 21 20.70 43.00 -25.41
N CYS A 22 21.01 43.78 -26.44
CA CYS A 22 20.31 43.77 -27.71
C CYS A 22 21.18 43.24 -28.85
N ALA A 23 20.56 42.48 -29.74
CA ALA A 23 21.19 42.01 -30.96
C ALA A 23 21.22 43.13 -32.02
N PHE A 24 22.41 43.48 -32.49
CA PHE A 24 22.60 44.32 -33.67
C PHE A 24 23.06 43.46 -34.85
N ILE A 25 22.30 43.54 -35.95
CA ILE A 25 22.55 42.76 -37.16
C ILE A 25 22.49 43.70 -38.36
N ASP A 26 23.63 43.95 -38.99
CA ASP A 26 23.71 44.64 -40.28
C ASP A 26 24.29 43.70 -41.34
N THR A 27 23.43 43.28 -42.27
CA THR A 27 23.82 42.39 -43.37
C THR A 27 24.65 43.10 -44.44
N LYS A 28 24.60 44.44 -44.54
CA LYS A 28 25.36 45.21 -45.54
C LYS A 28 26.82 45.36 -45.13
N SER A 29 27.06 45.83 -43.90
CA SER A 29 28.43 45.88 -43.35
C SER A 29 28.92 44.52 -42.84
N LYS A 30 28.06 43.50 -42.85
CA LYS A 30 28.31 42.17 -42.29
C LYS A 30 28.71 42.23 -40.81
N THR A 31 28.11 43.16 -40.07
CA THR A 31 28.36 43.38 -38.65
C THR A 31 27.30 42.65 -37.83
N TYR A 32 27.76 41.84 -36.88
CA TYR A 32 26.91 41.12 -35.93
C TYR A 32 27.48 41.38 -34.55
N SER A 33 26.71 42.10 -33.72
CA SER A 33 27.17 42.54 -32.40
C SER A 33 26.07 42.45 -31.35
N VAL A 34 26.46 42.25 -30.10
CA VAL A 34 25.61 42.50 -28.93
C VAL A 34 25.99 43.85 -28.35
N HIS A 35 25.00 44.63 -27.90
CA HIS A 35 25.18 45.96 -27.35
C HIS A 35 24.11 46.24 -26.30
N THR A 36 24.32 47.23 -25.45
CA THR A 36 23.27 47.79 -24.59
C THR A 36 22.46 48.84 -25.37
N PRO A 37 21.14 48.99 -25.15
CA PRO A 37 20.29 49.96 -25.85
C PRO A 37 20.80 51.40 -25.86
N GLY A 38 21.58 51.80 -24.85
CA GLY A 38 22.16 53.14 -24.74
C GLY A 38 23.41 53.38 -25.61
N ASP A 39 23.98 52.33 -26.22
CA ASP A 39 25.20 52.42 -27.04
C ASP A 39 24.86 52.52 -28.54
N ASN A 40 24.92 53.75 -29.07
CA ASN A 40 24.71 54.05 -30.49
C ASN A 40 25.86 53.59 -31.40
N ARG A 41 26.98 53.10 -30.85
CA ARG A 41 28.16 52.68 -31.63
C ARG A 41 28.30 51.16 -31.75
N CYS A 42 27.38 50.39 -31.17
CA CYS A 42 27.38 48.92 -31.20
C CYS A 42 28.75 48.33 -30.79
N GLY A 43 29.45 49.01 -29.89
CA GLY A 43 30.85 48.80 -29.54
C GLY A 43 31.06 47.93 -28.32
N ASP A 44 30.08 47.83 -27.41
CA ASP A 44 30.46 47.64 -26.00
C ASP A 44 30.29 46.24 -25.41
N VAL A 45 29.71 45.25 -26.10
CA VAL A 45 29.52 43.90 -25.49
C VAL A 45 30.24 42.78 -26.23
N VAL A 46 29.88 42.51 -27.50
CA VAL A 46 30.58 41.51 -28.33
C VAL A 46 30.52 41.94 -29.79
N LYS A 47 31.67 42.03 -30.47
CA LYS A 47 31.74 42.31 -31.92
C LYS A 47 32.41 41.15 -32.66
N TRP A 48 31.67 40.49 -33.55
CA TRP A 48 32.16 39.33 -34.28
C TRP A 48 32.75 39.72 -35.64
N ALA A 49 34.09 39.69 -35.78
CA ALA A 49 34.80 40.15 -37.00
C ALA A 49 34.73 39.19 -38.21
N GLY A 50 34.05 38.04 -38.10
CA GLY A 50 33.66 37.23 -39.27
C GLY A 50 34.72 36.26 -39.81
N PHE A 51 35.54 35.64 -38.95
CA PHE A 51 36.57 34.67 -39.38
C PHE A 51 36.05 33.24 -39.64
N ASP A 52 34.79 32.92 -39.28
CA ASP A 52 34.26 31.54 -39.22
C ASP A 52 33.09 31.25 -40.19
N GLY A 53 32.88 32.08 -41.22
CA GLY A 53 31.74 31.92 -42.13
C GLY A 53 30.45 32.36 -41.44
N GLN A 54 30.00 33.57 -41.77
CA GLN A 54 28.91 34.30 -41.11
C GLN A 54 27.51 33.64 -41.18
N GLN A 55 27.40 32.40 -41.66
CA GLN A 55 26.12 31.70 -41.86
C GLN A 55 25.27 31.62 -40.57
N ARG A 56 25.89 31.62 -39.38
CA ARG A 56 25.19 31.57 -38.08
C ARG A 56 25.36 32.81 -37.21
N ALA A 57 26.03 33.85 -37.70
CA ALA A 57 26.37 35.02 -36.88
C ALA A 57 25.12 35.73 -36.33
N ALA A 58 24.07 35.86 -37.16
CA ALA A 58 22.77 36.38 -36.74
C ALA A 58 22.14 35.56 -35.59
N ALA A 59 22.20 34.23 -35.67
CA ALA A 59 21.64 33.34 -34.65
C ALA A 59 22.45 33.41 -33.34
N LYS A 60 23.80 33.46 -33.43
CA LYS A 60 24.69 33.60 -32.27
C LYS A 60 24.41 34.88 -31.49
N VAL A 61 24.29 36.02 -32.18
CA VAL A 61 24.04 37.31 -31.54
C VAL A 61 22.67 37.33 -30.86
N LYS A 62 21.63 36.82 -31.52
CA LYS A 62 20.30 36.67 -30.91
C LYS A 62 20.31 35.79 -29.68
N PHE A 63 21.07 34.69 -29.71
CA PHE A 63 21.22 33.80 -28.57
C PHE A 63 21.91 34.51 -27.40
N ILE A 64 23.03 35.20 -27.64
CA ILE A 64 23.76 35.90 -26.57
C ILE A 64 22.93 37.05 -25.99
N SER A 65 22.19 37.79 -26.82
CA SER A 65 21.28 38.84 -26.32
C SER A 65 20.14 38.27 -25.47
N ALA A 66 19.62 37.09 -25.83
CA ALA A 66 18.59 36.42 -25.03
C ALA A 66 19.16 35.79 -23.74
N ALA A 67 20.37 35.23 -23.81
CA ALA A 67 21.11 34.69 -22.68
C ALA A 67 21.94 35.77 -21.97
N ASN A 68 21.36 36.96 -21.81
CA ASN A 68 22.00 38.06 -21.09
C ASN A 68 22.20 37.71 -19.60
N PRO A 69 23.06 38.45 -18.88
CA PRO A 69 23.34 38.15 -17.48
C PRO A 69 22.09 38.12 -16.59
N ALA A 70 21.12 39.01 -16.81
CA ALA A 70 19.86 39.00 -16.08
C ALA A 70 19.06 37.70 -16.25
N THR A 71 18.96 37.19 -17.49
CA THR A 71 18.28 35.92 -17.78
C THR A 71 19.03 34.74 -17.18
N VAL A 72 20.37 34.73 -17.24
CA VAL A 72 21.19 33.67 -16.63
C VAL A 72 21.02 33.66 -15.11
N LEU A 73 20.99 34.83 -14.45
CA LEU A 73 20.73 34.93 -13.02
C LEU A 73 19.34 34.41 -12.65
N ALA A 74 18.30 34.82 -13.38
CA ALA A 74 16.94 34.33 -13.17
C ALA A 74 16.84 32.79 -13.29
N LEU A 75 17.47 32.21 -14.30
CA LEU A 75 17.52 30.75 -14.46
C LEU A 75 18.30 30.06 -13.33
N LEU A 76 19.36 30.67 -12.82
CA LEU A 76 20.10 30.13 -11.66
C LEU A 76 19.25 30.19 -10.38
N ASP A 77 18.48 31.26 -10.19
CA ASP A 77 17.56 31.40 -9.05
C ASP A 77 16.42 30.36 -9.12
N GLU A 78 15.84 30.15 -10.30
CA GLU A 78 14.84 29.09 -10.53
C GLU A 78 15.41 27.70 -10.25
N LEU A 79 16.64 27.41 -10.70
CA LEU A 79 17.32 26.14 -10.44
C LEU A 79 17.60 25.92 -8.95
N GLU A 80 17.97 26.96 -8.22
CA GLU A 80 18.16 26.88 -6.77
C GLU A 80 16.85 26.66 -6.05
N SER A 81 15.79 27.37 -6.43
CA SER A 81 14.43 27.17 -5.92
C SER A 81 13.95 25.73 -6.13
N MET A 82 14.10 25.18 -7.35
CA MET A 82 13.77 23.78 -7.63
C MET A 82 14.63 22.80 -6.83
N SER A 83 15.92 23.11 -6.62
CA SER A 83 16.80 22.27 -5.80
C SER A 83 16.35 22.23 -4.34
N VAL A 84 15.91 23.36 -3.80
CA VAL A 84 15.30 23.44 -2.45
C VAL A 84 13.99 22.66 -2.40
N GLN A 85 13.13 22.78 -3.41
CA GLN A 85 11.89 21.99 -3.48
C GLN A 85 12.17 20.49 -3.51
N ILE A 86 13.14 20.03 -4.30
CA ILE A 86 13.55 18.62 -4.35
C ILE A 86 14.08 18.18 -2.99
N ALA A 87 14.91 18.99 -2.33
CA ALA A 87 15.41 18.68 -0.99
C ALA A 87 14.28 18.57 0.04
N ASN A 88 13.32 19.50 0.01
CA ASN A 88 12.14 19.46 0.89
C ASN A 88 11.26 18.24 0.62
N LEU A 89 10.92 17.96 -0.64
CA LEU A 89 10.13 16.77 -1.00
C LEU A 89 10.86 15.48 -0.66
N THR A 90 12.20 15.46 -0.78
CA THR A 90 13.02 14.32 -0.38
C THR A 90 12.97 14.14 1.14
N ALA A 91 13.10 15.23 1.90
CA ALA A 91 13.00 15.22 3.35
C ALA A 91 11.59 14.85 3.83
N GLU A 92 10.53 15.35 3.19
CA GLU A 92 9.15 14.97 3.45
C GLU A 92 8.90 13.50 3.13
N ARG A 93 9.39 13.00 1.98
CA ARG A 93 9.34 11.58 1.64
C ARG A 93 10.06 10.74 2.70
N ASP A 94 11.24 11.17 3.13
CA ASP A 94 12.03 10.45 4.12
C ASP A 94 11.39 10.52 5.51
N ALA A 95 10.80 11.65 5.90
CA ALA A 95 10.03 11.82 7.13
C ALA A 95 8.71 11.06 7.12
N LEU A 96 8.03 10.93 5.97
CA LEU A 96 6.87 10.06 5.80
C LEU A 96 7.30 8.60 5.87
N ARG A 97 8.42 8.25 5.22
CA ARG A 97 9.01 6.93 5.34
C ARG A 97 9.38 6.60 6.78
N GLU A 98 9.94 7.54 7.53
CA GLU A 98 10.26 7.44 8.96
C GLU A 98 9.09 7.73 9.88
N GLY A 99 7.94 8.24 9.41
CA GLY A 99 6.73 8.46 10.21
C GLY A 99 5.79 7.28 10.09
N GLU A 100 5.67 6.74 8.87
CA GLU A 100 5.10 5.43 8.57
C GLU A 100 6.01 4.29 9.05
N MET A 101 7.34 4.53 9.17
CA MET A 101 8.29 3.60 9.81
C MET A 101 8.81 3.97 11.20
N GLY A 102 8.32 5.03 11.82
CA GLY A 102 8.89 5.62 13.04
C GLY A 102 8.70 4.84 14.31
N ASP A 103 7.83 3.82 14.24
CA ASP A 103 7.72 2.73 15.19
C ASP A 103 7.62 1.37 14.45
N ALA A 104 8.11 1.28 13.21
CA ALA A 104 7.98 0.10 12.36
C ALA A 104 9.02 -1.00 12.62
N LYS A 105 9.32 -1.21 13.89
CA LYS A 105 9.48 -2.59 14.35
C LYS A 105 8.15 -3.36 14.26
N HIS A 106 7.01 -2.65 14.09
CA HIS A 106 5.66 -3.22 13.98
C HIS A 106 4.77 -2.55 12.91
N SER A 107 5.28 -2.05 11.78
CA SER A 107 4.39 -1.60 10.70
C SER A 107 3.46 -2.77 10.34
N ASN A 108 2.15 -2.55 10.29
CA ASN A 108 1.16 -3.58 9.97
C ASN A 108 1.52 -4.35 8.70
N THR A 109 2.16 -3.70 7.73
CA THR A 109 2.62 -4.32 6.50
C THR A 109 3.80 -5.28 6.72
N ARG A 110 4.75 -4.92 7.58
CA ARG A 110 5.89 -5.77 7.95
C ARG A 110 5.45 -6.93 8.84
N ALA A 111 4.63 -6.64 9.84
CA ALA A 111 4.02 -7.66 10.69
C ALA A 111 3.17 -8.64 9.88
N ALA A 112 2.38 -8.16 8.91
CA ALA A 112 1.62 -9.02 8.00
C ALA A 112 2.52 -9.86 7.09
N ALA A 113 3.62 -9.30 6.60
CA ALA A 113 4.60 -10.05 5.81
C ALA A 113 5.29 -11.12 6.66
N ASP A 114 5.71 -10.80 7.88
CA ASP A 114 6.35 -11.76 8.80
C ASP A 114 5.39 -12.91 9.16
N ILE A 115 4.13 -12.59 9.48
CA ILE A 115 3.07 -13.60 9.71
C ILE A 115 2.85 -14.46 8.46
N TYR A 116 2.81 -13.85 7.26
CA TYR A 116 2.64 -14.58 6.01
C TYR A 116 3.78 -15.57 5.76
N PHE A 117 5.03 -15.15 5.92
CA PHE A 117 6.20 -16.03 5.75
C PHE A 117 6.25 -17.13 6.80
N GLN A 118 5.94 -16.82 8.07
CA GLN A 118 5.85 -17.82 9.13
C GLN A 118 4.79 -18.88 8.82
N LEU A 119 3.59 -18.48 8.37
CA LEU A 119 2.53 -19.42 8.00
C LEU A 119 2.89 -20.29 6.80
N VAL A 120 3.61 -19.74 5.82
CA VAL A 120 4.10 -20.52 4.66
C VAL A 120 5.07 -21.63 5.12
N GLU A 121 5.92 -21.34 6.10
CA GLU A 121 6.85 -22.31 6.68
C GLU A 121 6.12 -23.35 7.56
N GLU A 122 5.28 -22.90 8.49
CA GLU A 122 4.56 -23.80 9.41
C GLU A 122 3.55 -24.71 8.70
N CYS A 123 2.90 -24.22 7.64
CA CYS A 123 2.01 -25.03 6.81
C CYS A 123 2.75 -25.84 5.73
N GLU A 124 4.08 -25.81 5.71
CA GLU A 124 4.94 -26.54 4.77
C GLU A 124 4.52 -26.34 3.29
N ILE A 125 4.16 -25.11 2.92
CA ILE A 125 3.66 -24.82 1.57
C ILE A 125 4.80 -25.01 0.56
N PRO A 126 4.61 -25.81 -0.52
CA PRO A 126 5.66 -26.07 -1.49
C PRO A 126 6.04 -24.79 -2.27
N ALA A 127 7.25 -24.77 -2.82
CA ALA A 127 7.72 -23.64 -3.63
C ALA A 127 6.80 -23.40 -4.84
N GLY A 128 6.20 -22.21 -4.91
CA GLY A 128 5.19 -21.85 -5.92
C GLY A 128 3.74 -22.17 -5.51
N GLY A 129 3.51 -22.71 -4.32
CA GLY A 129 2.18 -22.92 -3.74
C GLY A 129 1.56 -21.65 -3.15
N SER A 130 0.25 -21.66 -2.97
CA SER A 130 -0.53 -20.53 -2.44
C SER A 130 -1.11 -20.85 -1.07
N LEU A 131 -0.78 -20.03 -0.07
CA LEU A 131 -1.37 -20.14 1.28
C LEU A 131 -2.90 -19.98 1.25
N VAL A 132 -3.43 -19.16 0.32
CA VAL A 132 -4.87 -18.94 0.17
C VAL A 132 -5.57 -20.19 -0.33
N GLU A 133 -4.96 -20.90 -1.29
CA GLU A 133 -5.50 -22.16 -1.81
C GLU A 133 -5.47 -23.24 -0.74
N TYR A 134 -4.36 -23.34 0.01
CA TYR A 134 -4.23 -24.27 1.13
C TYR A 134 -5.30 -24.07 2.21
N VAL A 135 -5.56 -22.81 2.62
CA VAL A 135 -6.62 -22.49 3.59
C VAL A 135 -8.02 -22.79 3.02
N SER A 136 -8.23 -22.57 1.72
CA SER A 136 -9.50 -22.89 1.07
C SER A 136 -9.75 -24.40 1.08
N GLU A 137 -8.74 -25.21 0.76
CA GLU A 137 -8.83 -26.66 0.80
C GLU A 137 -9.08 -27.18 2.22
N LEU A 138 -8.40 -26.62 3.23
CA LEU A 138 -8.66 -26.96 4.63
C LEU A 138 -10.09 -26.65 5.06
N ARG A 139 -10.66 -25.51 4.61
CA ARG A 139 -12.05 -25.16 4.88
C ARG A 139 -13.03 -26.12 4.22
N GLU A 140 -12.77 -26.53 2.98
CA GLU A 140 -13.60 -27.52 2.29
C GLU A 140 -13.54 -28.88 2.98
N ARG A 141 -12.34 -29.33 3.38
CA ARG A 141 -12.17 -30.57 4.16
C ARG A 141 -12.90 -30.50 5.51
N ALA A 142 -12.82 -29.37 6.21
CA ALA A 142 -13.56 -29.16 7.45
C ALA A 142 -15.09 -29.16 7.22
N ALA A 143 -15.56 -28.57 6.12
CA ALA A 143 -16.96 -28.61 5.74
C ALA A 143 -17.43 -30.04 5.37
N MET A 144 -16.58 -30.86 4.77
CA MET A 144 -16.90 -32.29 4.53
C MET A 144 -16.96 -33.11 5.82
N LEU A 145 -16.22 -32.71 6.86
CA LEU A 145 -16.27 -33.33 8.19
C LEU A 145 -17.50 -32.88 9.02
N HIS A 146 -18.12 -31.76 8.68
CA HIS A 146 -19.40 -31.34 9.22
C HIS A 146 -20.48 -31.61 8.17
N GLY A 147 -21.03 -32.82 8.13
CA GLY A 147 -22.12 -33.15 7.20
C GLY A 147 -23.22 -32.08 7.25
N ALA A 148 -23.91 -31.86 6.12
CA ALA A 148 -24.89 -30.77 5.90
C ALA A 148 -26.05 -30.71 6.93
N ASP A 149 -26.11 -31.68 7.82
CA ASP A 149 -27.16 -31.94 8.79
C ASP A 149 -26.68 -31.68 10.23
N GLY A 150 -25.41 -31.28 10.42
CA GLY A 150 -24.77 -31.06 11.73
C GLY A 150 -24.27 -32.33 12.44
N ASN A 151 -24.38 -33.50 11.81
CA ASN A 151 -23.88 -34.76 12.36
C ASN A 151 -22.41 -35.01 11.97
N SER A 152 -21.63 -35.50 12.95
CA SER A 152 -20.26 -35.97 12.75
C SER A 152 -20.24 -37.24 11.88
N PRO A 153 -19.25 -37.43 10.98
CA PRO A 153 -19.14 -38.59 10.08
C PRO A 153 -18.96 -39.96 10.78
N VAL A 154 -18.91 -39.97 12.11
CA VAL A 154 -18.72 -41.16 12.95
C VAL A 154 -20.07 -41.76 13.41
N ILE A 155 -21.20 -41.12 13.08
CA ILE A 155 -22.53 -41.57 13.53
C ILE A 155 -23.10 -42.53 12.46
N PRO A 156 -23.36 -43.81 12.78
CA PRO A 156 -23.89 -44.76 11.82
C PRO A 156 -25.30 -44.36 11.33
N ASP A 157 -25.65 -44.78 10.11
CA ASP A 157 -26.99 -44.55 9.54
C ASP A 157 -28.09 -45.04 10.51
N GLY A 158 -29.07 -44.15 10.78
CA GLY A 158 -30.17 -44.41 11.71
C GLY A 158 -29.92 -44.00 13.17
N TRP A 159 -28.73 -43.46 13.49
CA TRP A 159 -28.41 -42.94 14.82
C TRP A 159 -28.47 -41.40 14.85
N VAL A 160 -28.92 -40.85 15.98
CA VAL A 160 -29.00 -39.40 16.22
C VAL A 160 -28.23 -39.07 17.50
N MET A 161 -27.41 -38.01 17.46
CA MET A 161 -26.75 -37.51 18.66
C MET A 161 -27.76 -36.88 19.60
N VAL A 162 -27.76 -37.33 20.84
CA VAL A 162 -28.58 -36.76 21.90
C VAL A 162 -27.70 -36.22 23.03
N PRO A 163 -28.05 -35.08 23.64
CA PRO A 163 -27.32 -34.55 24.79
C PRO A 163 -27.31 -35.54 25.97
N VAL A 164 -26.20 -35.58 26.73
CA VAL A 164 -26.09 -36.40 27.95
C VAL A 164 -27.15 -35.98 28.96
N ASP A 165 -27.34 -34.68 29.15
CA ASP A 165 -28.40 -34.12 29.99
C ASP A 165 -29.63 -33.71 29.16
N MET A 166 -30.82 -34.00 29.68
CA MET A 166 -32.06 -33.57 29.05
C MET A 166 -32.23 -32.04 29.16
N SER A 167 -32.30 -31.35 28.02
CA SER A 167 -32.54 -29.90 28.02
C SER A 167 -33.98 -29.57 28.46
N PRO A 168 -34.25 -28.38 29.02
CA PRO A 168 -35.59 -27.97 29.41
C PRO A 168 -36.62 -28.03 28.26
N GLU A 169 -36.17 -27.75 27.03
CA GLU A 169 -37.01 -27.82 25.83
C GLU A 169 -37.37 -29.26 25.46
N MET A 170 -36.41 -30.18 25.56
CA MET A 170 -36.65 -31.61 25.36
C MET A 170 -37.63 -32.15 26.42
N THR A 171 -37.44 -31.79 27.70
CA THR A 171 -38.36 -32.16 28.78
C THR A 171 -39.78 -31.66 28.49
N ARG A 172 -39.91 -30.40 28.06
CA ARG A 172 -41.20 -29.82 27.69
C ARG A 172 -41.84 -30.55 26.50
N SER A 173 -41.05 -30.90 25.49
CA SER A 173 -41.53 -31.64 24.32
C SER A 173 -42.07 -33.01 24.73
N VAL A 174 -41.37 -33.76 25.57
CA VAL A 174 -41.87 -35.05 26.10
C VAL A 174 -43.16 -34.85 26.88
N GLN A 175 -43.26 -33.82 27.71
CA GLN A 175 -44.46 -33.53 28.47
C GLN A 175 -45.69 -33.26 27.59
N VAL A 176 -45.53 -32.49 26.51
CA VAL A 176 -46.66 -32.05 25.68
C VAL A 176 -47.00 -33.00 24.53
N ASN A 177 -46.01 -33.76 24.04
CA ASN A 177 -46.12 -34.56 22.83
C ASN A 177 -46.12 -36.07 23.10
N SER A 178 -46.04 -36.52 24.35
CA SER A 178 -46.18 -37.92 24.74
C SER A 178 -47.37 -38.11 25.67
N GLU A 179 -48.14 -39.17 25.44
CA GLU A 179 -49.26 -39.57 26.31
C GLU A 179 -48.77 -39.85 27.75
N LEU A 180 -47.61 -40.52 27.89
CA LEU A 180 -46.99 -40.78 29.18
C LEU A 180 -46.51 -39.49 29.85
N GLY A 181 -45.99 -38.55 29.06
CA GLY A 181 -45.57 -37.23 29.52
C GLY A 181 -46.72 -36.40 30.06
N ALA A 182 -47.82 -36.35 29.29
CA ALA A 182 -49.04 -35.64 29.64
C ALA A 182 -49.69 -36.24 30.91
N TYR A 183 -49.77 -37.56 31.00
CA TYR A 183 -50.29 -38.25 32.18
C TYR A 183 -49.46 -37.96 33.43
N SER A 184 -48.12 -38.03 33.31
CA SER A 184 -47.22 -37.80 34.44
C SER A 184 -47.30 -36.36 34.95
N ALA A 185 -47.37 -35.37 34.06
CA ALA A 185 -47.50 -33.97 34.45
C ALA A 185 -48.85 -33.63 35.10
N ALA A 186 -49.93 -34.31 34.71
CA ALA A 186 -51.25 -34.08 35.29
C ALA A 186 -51.44 -34.77 36.65
N ASN A 187 -50.77 -35.89 36.89
CA ASN A 187 -51.10 -36.79 38.01
C ASN A 187 -49.96 -36.98 39.02
N LEU A 188 -48.71 -36.65 38.69
CA LEU A 188 -47.55 -36.88 39.55
C LEU A 188 -46.93 -35.55 40.01
N THR A 189 -46.75 -35.42 41.33
CA THR A 189 -46.01 -34.28 41.89
C THR A 189 -44.51 -34.47 41.61
N GLY A 190 -43.86 -33.48 41.02
CA GLY A 190 -42.43 -33.58 40.67
C GLY A 190 -42.13 -34.23 39.31
N ALA A 191 -43.07 -34.25 38.36
CA ALA A 191 -42.89 -34.88 37.04
C ALA A 191 -41.59 -34.46 36.30
N TYR A 192 -41.11 -33.22 36.49
CA TYR A 192 -39.87 -32.73 35.91
C TYR A 192 -38.61 -33.50 36.39
N SER A 193 -38.53 -33.91 37.66
CA SER A 193 -37.38 -34.68 38.15
C SER A 193 -37.45 -36.13 37.65
N LEU A 194 -38.64 -36.71 37.57
CA LEU A 194 -38.85 -38.08 37.08
C LEU A 194 -38.42 -38.25 35.62
N PHE A 195 -38.63 -37.26 34.76
CA PHE A 195 -38.15 -37.33 33.37
C PHE A 195 -36.62 -37.28 33.27
N ARG A 196 -35.95 -36.53 34.14
CA ARG A 196 -34.47 -36.54 34.20
C ARG A 196 -33.93 -37.86 34.69
N GLU A 197 -34.53 -38.42 35.74
CA GLU A 197 -34.15 -39.75 36.26
C GLU A 197 -34.33 -40.82 35.19
N PHE A 198 -35.45 -40.80 34.47
CA PHE A 198 -35.67 -41.70 33.33
C PHE A 198 -34.60 -41.53 32.24
N TRP A 199 -34.28 -40.28 31.89
CA TRP A 199 -33.27 -39.97 30.88
C TRP A 199 -31.88 -40.45 31.29
N ASP A 200 -31.49 -40.23 32.54
CA ASP A 200 -30.21 -40.66 33.10
C ASP A 200 -30.06 -42.20 33.05
N VAL A 201 -31.13 -42.94 33.40
CA VAL A 201 -31.16 -44.40 33.28
C VAL A 201 -31.02 -44.84 31.82
N ALA A 202 -31.74 -44.19 30.90
CA ALA A 202 -31.71 -44.51 29.48
C ALA A 202 -30.33 -44.25 28.85
N VAL A 203 -29.70 -43.12 29.18
CA VAL A 203 -28.36 -42.76 28.70
C VAL A 203 -27.28 -43.66 29.31
N THR A 204 -27.42 -44.03 30.59
CA THR A 204 -26.49 -44.95 31.27
C THR A 204 -26.54 -46.36 30.68
N ALA A 205 -27.72 -46.81 30.22
CA ALA A 205 -27.88 -48.11 29.57
C ALA A 205 -27.45 -48.12 28.09
N ALA A 206 -27.27 -46.96 27.47
CA ALA A 206 -26.87 -46.86 26.08
C ALA A 206 -25.39 -47.29 25.89
N LEU A 207 -25.11 -48.00 24.80
CA LEU A 207 -23.74 -48.33 24.39
C LEU A 207 -23.00 -47.03 24.03
N GLN A 208 -22.20 -46.51 24.97
CA GLN A 208 -21.35 -45.34 24.74
C GLN A 208 -20.22 -45.74 23.78
N GLN A 209 -20.10 -45.04 22.65
CA GLN A 209 -18.98 -45.25 21.73
C GLN A 209 -17.68 -44.87 22.47
N GLN A 210 -16.79 -45.85 22.69
CA GLN A 210 -15.43 -45.55 23.14
C GLN A 210 -14.72 -44.81 22.01
N VAL A 211 -14.48 -43.52 22.21
CA VAL A 211 -13.59 -42.74 21.38
C VAL A 211 -12.18 -43.22 21.67
N ASN A 212 -11.72 -44.24 20.96
CA ASN A 212 -10.30 -44.58 20.92
C ASN A 212 -9.58 -43.39 20.30
N THR A 213 -8.81 -42.71 21.15
CA THR A 213 -7.93 -41.60 20.77
C THR A 213 -6.64 -42.13 20.17
#